data_AF-A0A8H2ZTD6-F1
#
_entry.id   AF-A0A8H2ZTD6-F1
#
_cell.length_a   1.000
_cell.length_b   1.000
_cell.length_c   1.000
_cell.angle_alpha   90.00
_cell.angle_beta   90.00
_cell.angle_gamma   90.00
#
_symmetry.space_group_name_H-M   'P 1'
#
loop_
_entity.id
_entity.type
_entity.pdbx_description
1 polymer ?
#
loop_
_entity_poly.entity_id
_entity_poly.type
_entity_poly.pdbx_seq_one_letter_code
_entity_poly.pdbx_strand_id
1 'polypeptide(L)'
;YFKSKFTAKRRGNFSVLLDHDQPSPNMHLMHTLDEEGKRVYTLKKVTPGGKITKSAHPARFSPDDKFARHRVTIKKRFGILPTQLPAKPM
;
A
#
# COMPACT_ATOMS: atom_id res chain seq x y z
N TYR A 1 9.67 23.31 -55.28
CA TYR A 1 8.84 22.10 -55.32
C TYR A 1 9.36 21.11 -54.30
N PHE A 2 8.75 20.73 -53.18
CA PHE A 2 7.57 21.16 -52.42
C PHE A 2 7.89 20.77 -50.95
N LYS A 3 7.95 21.74 -50.02
CA LYS A 3 8.22 21.50 -48.58
C LYS A 3 6.95 20.96 -47.92
N SER A 4 6.95 19.69 -47.52
CA SER A 4 5.89 19.10 -46.70
C SER A 4 6.06 19.50 -45.24
N LYS A 5 5.15 20.35 -44.76
CA LYS A 5 5.02 20.76 -43.36
C LYS A 5 4.28 19.66 -42.60
N PHE A 6 4.96 18.88 -41.77
CA PHE A 6 4.29 18.10 -40.74
C PHE A 6 3.87 19.04 -39.61
N THR A 7 2.58 19.37 -39.57
CA THR A 7 1.98 20.16 -38.51
C THR A 7 1.88 19.34 -37.23
N ALA A 8 2.52 19.81 -36.16
CA ALA A 8 2.42 19.23 -34.82
C ALA A 8 0.96 19.26 -34.32
N LYS A 9 0.33 18.08 -34.25
CA LYS A 9 -0.97 17.91 -33.61
C LYS A 9 -0.77 18.05 -32.09
N ARG A 10 -1.12 19.23 -31.56
CA ARG A 10 -1.20 19.50 -30.13
C ARG A 10 -1.95 18.35 -29.46
N ARG A 11 -1.27 17.57 -28.62
CA ARG A 11 -1.96 16.66 -27.70
C ARG A 11 -2.66 17.56 -26.70
N GLY A 12 -3.98 17.69 -26.87
CA GLY A 12 -4.83 18.47 -25.98
C GLY A 12 -4.68 17.98 -24.54
N ASN A 13 -4.81 18.92 -23.63
CA ASN A 13 -4.90 18.69 -22.20
C ASN A 13 -5.96 17.63 -21.92
N PHE A 14 -5.50 16.42 -21.60
CA PHE A 14 -6.35 15.37 -21.07
C PHE A 14 -6.50 15.65 -19.57
N SER A 15 -7.41 16.57 -19.22
CA SER A 15 -7.93 16.65 -17.86
C SER A 15 -8.81 15.43 -17.63
N VAL A 16 -8.19 14.30 -17.26
CA VAL A 16 -8.91 13.12 -16.80
C VAL A 16 -9.23 13.33 -15.34
N LEU A 17 -10.32 14.04 -15.08
CA LEU A 17 -11.13 13.77 -13.90
C LEU A 17 -11.86 12.46 -14.17
N LEU A 18 -11.37 11.39 -13.54
CA LEU A 18 -12.06 10.16 -13.14
C LEU A 18 -10.95 9.19 -12.72
N ASP A 19 -10.74 9.07 -11.42
CA ASP A 19 -9.96 7.99 -10.81
C ASP A 19 -10.65 6.66 -11.13
N HIS A 20 -10.45 6.15 -12.34
CA HIS A 20 -10.93 4.85 -12.75
C HIS A 20 -9.94 3.81 -12.21
N ASP A 21 -10.19 3.41 -10.96
CA ASP A 21 -9.59 2.27 -10.25
C ASP A 21 -9.55 1.07 -11.22
N GLN A 22 -8.39 0.82 -11.84
CA GLN A 22 -8.22 -0.31 -12.76
C GLN A 22 -8.20 -1.58 -11.90
N PRO A 23 -9.09 -2.56 -12.13
CA PRO A 23 -9.10 -3.78 -11.34
C PRO A 23 -7.80 -4.55 -11.58
N SER A 24 -6.89 -4.51 -10.62
CA SER A 24 -5.70 -5.36 -10.65
C SER A 24 -6.13 -6.84 -10.62
N PRO A 25 -5.57 -7.73 -11.46
CA PRO A 25 -6.02 -9.12 -11.60
C PRO A 25 -5.91 -9.94 -10.31
N ASN A 26 -5.11 -9.49 -9.34
CA ASN A 26 -5.02 -10.10 -8.02
C ASN A 26 -5.78 -9.25 -6.98
N MET A 27 -7.01 -9.67 -6.67
CA MET A 27 -7.74 -9.12 -5.54
C MET A 27 -7.12 -9.62 -4.23
N HIS A 28 -6.61 -8.69 -3.43
CA HIS A 28 -6.07 -8.99 -2.10
C HIS A 28 -7.08 -8.54 -1.05
N LEU A 29 -7.27 -9.34 -0.01
CA LEU A 29 -8.10 -8.93 1.11
C LEU A 29 -7.44 -7.75 1.82
N MET A 30 -8.17 -6.65 1.95
CA MET A 30 -7.72 -5.43 2.61
C MET A 30 -8.50 -5.22 3.92
N HIS A 31 -7.99 -4.37 4.80
CA HIS A 31 -8.69 -3.98 6.03
C HIS A 31 -8.35 -2.57 6.50
N THR A 32 -9.24 -2.02 7.32
CA THR A 32 -8.99 -0.87 8.21
C THR A 32 -9.23 -1.25 9.67
N LEU A 33 -8.75 -0.43 10.60
CA LEU A 33 -9.07 -0.55 12.02
C LEU A 33 -10.23 0.38 12.35
N ASP A 34 -11.23 -0.17 13.04
CA ASP A 34 -12.35 0.58 13.59
C ASP A 34 -11.97 1.29 14.90
N GLU A 35 -12.87 2.11 15.45
CA GLU A 35 -12.65 2.83 16.72
C GLU A 35 -12.40 1.87 17.89
N GLU A 36 -13.01 0.69 17.86
CA GLU A 36 -12.80 -0.41 18.82
C GLU A 36 -11.53 -1.23 18.56
N GLY A 37 -10.75 -0.90 17.51
CA GLY A 37 -9.54 -1.63 17.12
C GLY A 37 -9.81 -2.95 16.37
N LYS A 38 -11.06 -3.25 16.03
CA LYS A 38 -11.44 -4.43 15.23
C LYS A 38 -11.13 -4.20 13.75
N ARG A 39 -10.75 -5.27 13.04
CA ARG A 39 -10.50 -5.22 11.58
C ARG A 39 -11.80 -5.25 10.81
N VAL A 40 -12.03 -4.25 9.96
CA VAL A 40 -13.13 -4.22 8.97
C VAL A 40 -12.54 -4.54 7.60
N TYR A 41 -13.02 -5.61 6.97
CA TYR A 41 -12.46 -6.12 5.73
C TYR A 41 -13.12 -5.51 4.49
N THR A 42 -12.33 -5.32 3.43
CA THR A 42 -12.80 -4.80 2.14
C THR A 42 -11.88 -5.26 1.02
N LEU A 43 -12.36 -5.20 -0.21
CA LEU A 43 -11.54 -5.41 -1.42
C LEU A 43 -11.06 -4.08 -2.01
N LYS A 44 -11.63 -2.95 -1.57
CA LYS A 44 -11.29 -1.62 -2.08
C LYS A 44 -9.95 -1.14 -1.49
N LYS A 45 -9.20 -0.37 -2.29
CA LYS A 45 -7.93 0.25 -1.85
C LYS A 45 -8.13 1.50 -0.98
N VAL A 46 -9.28 2.14 -1.15
CA VAL A 46 -9.66 3.35 -0.40
C VAL A 46 -11.06 3.15 0.19
N THR A 47 -11.23 3.51 1.45
CA THR A 47 -12.55 3.50 2.11
C THR A 47 -13.39 4.70 1.65
N PRO A 48 -14.73 4.67 1.82
CA PRO A 48 -15.56 5.84 1.51
C PRO A 48 -15.15 7.11 2.28
N GLY A 49 -14.53 6.97 3.45
CA GLY A 49 -13.97 8.08 4.23
C GLY A 49 -12.55 8.49 3.82
N GLY A 50 -12.05 8.06 2.67
CA GLY A 50 -10.73 8.44 2.15
C GLY A 50 -9.53 7.79 2.83
N LYS A 51 -9.72 6.85 3.77
CA LYS A 51 -8.62 6.15 4.45
C LYS A 51 -8.06 5.06 3.53
N ILE A 52 -6.75 4.97 3.43
CA ILE A 52 -6.05 3.93 2.66
C ILE A 52 -6.13 2.60 3.42
N THR A 53 -6.53 1.53 2.72
CA THR A 53 -6.67 0.19 3.32
C THR A 53 -5.33 -0.56 3.32
N LYS A 54 -5.12 -1.44 4.31
CA LYS A 54 -3.89 -2.24 4.46
C LYS A 54 -4.15 -3.70 4.09
N SER A 55 -3.15 -4.43 3.60
CA SER A 55 -3.31 -5.86 3.33
C SER A 55 -3.65 -6.62 4.61
N ALA A 56 -4.64 -7.51 4.54
CA ALA A 56 -4.98 -8.40 5.65
C ALA A 56 -3.97 -9.54 5.81
N HIS A 57 -3.26 -9.87 4.73
CA HIS A 57 -2.24 -10.92 4.72
C HIS A 57 -0.91 -10.42 5.30
N PRO A 58 -0.24 -11.23 6.14
CA PRO A 58 1.08 -10.89 6.68
C PRO A 58 2.14 -10.89 5.57
N ALA A 59 3.24 -10.17 5.80
CA ALA A 59 4.40 -10.22 4.92
C ALA A 59 4.96 -11.64 4.85
N ARG A 60 5.35 -12.08 3.65
CA ARG A 60 5.94 -13.41 3.44
C ARG A 60 7.21 -13.56 4.26
N PHE A 61 7.30 -14.64 5.04
CA PHE A 61 8.54 -15.01 5.70
C PHE A 61 9.53 -15.61 4.70
N SER A 62 10.79 -15.20 4.77
CA SER A 62 11.89 -15.76 3.98
C SER A 62 13.05 -16.04 4.94
N PRO A 63 13.51 -17.29 5.06
CA PRO A 63 14.64 -17.62 5.93
C PRO A 63 15.93 -16.87 5.57
N ASP A 64 16.12 -16.57 4.29
CA ASP A 64 17.26 -15.91 3.67
C ASP A 64 17.10 -14.39 3.54
N ASP A 65 16.26 -13.77 4.37
CA ASP A 65 16.00 -12.33 4.32
C ASP A 65 17.26 -11.49 4.65
N LYS A 66 17.90 -10.97 3.59
CA LYS A 66 19.08 -10.08 3.65
C LYS A 66 18.87 -8.84 4.54
N PHE A 67 17.63 -8.38 4.71
CA PHE A 67 17.30 -7.19 5.50
C PHE A 67 16.87 -7.50 6.94
N ALA A 68 16.95 -8.75 7.38
CA ALA A 68 16.60 -9.14 8.75
C ALA A 68 17.36 -8.33 9.81
N ARG A 69 18.67 -8.10 9.62
CA ARG A 69 19.51 -7.28 10.52
C ARG A 69 18.96 -5.86 10.66
N HIS A 70 18.62 -5.22 9.54
CA HIS A 70 18.08 -3.86 9.50
C HIS A 70 16.73 -3.78 10.22
N ARG A 71 15.84 -4.75 9.98
CA ARG A 71 14.55 -4.85 10.68
C ARG A 71 14.73 -4.91 12.19
N VAL A 72 15.66 -5.73 12.68
CA VAL A 72 15.94 -5.87 14.11
C VAL A 72 16.52 -4.57 14.69
N THR A 73 17.48 -3.94 14.02
CA THR A 73 18.06 -2.67 14.47
C THR A 73 17.01 -1.56 14.58
N ILE A 74 16.11 -1.43 13.60
CA ILE A 74 15.01 -0.47 13.64
C ILE A 74 14.09 -0.74 14.84
N LYS A 75 13.68 -2.00 15.04
CA LYS A 75 12.82 -2.37 16.18
C LYS A 75 13.47 -2.05 17.52
N LYS A 76 14.79 -2.30 17.66
CA LYS A 76 15.56 -1.98 18.86
C LYS A 76 15.62 -0.46 19.13
N ARG A 77 15.83 0.37 18.10
CA ARG A 77 15.89 1.84 18.25
C ARG A 77 14.58 2.43 18.76
N PHE A 78 13.45 1.87 18.34
CA PHE A 78 12.13 2.31 18.78
C PHE A 78 11.62 1.59 20.05
N GLY A 79 12.41 0.70 20.66
CA GLY A 79 12.00 -0.04 21.85
C GLY A 79 10.81 -0.98 21.64
N ILE A 80 10.50 -1.35 20.40
CA ILE A 80 9.34 -2.18 20.04
C ILE A 80 9.71 -3.66 19.82
N LEU A 81 10.88 -4.07 20.31
CA LEU A 81 11.28 -5.48 20.22
C LEU A 81 10.44 -6.29 21.22
N PRO A 82 9.89 -7.46 20.84
CA PRO A 82 9.06 -8.26 21.75
C PRO A 82 9.75 -8.62 23.08
N THR A 83 11.09 -8.75 23.08
CA THR A 83 11.88 -9.04 24.30
C THR A 83 12.04 -7.85 25.24
N GLN A 84 11.70 -6.63 24.79
CA GLN A 84 11.76 -5.40 25.60
C GLN A 84 10.39 -5.02 26.18
N LEU A 85 9.31 -5.56 25.61
CA LEU A 85 7.94 -5.29 26.05
C LEU A 85 7.57 -6.21 27.22
N PRO A 86 6.66 -5.77 28.12
CA PRO A 86 6.15 -6.64 29.18
C PRO A 86 5.51 -7.89 28.57
N ALA A 87 5.68 -9.02 29.26
CA ALA A 87 5.07 -10.27 28.82
C ALA A 87 3.55 -10.07 28.68
N LYS A 88 3.00 -10.50 27.55
CA LYS A 88 1.56 -10.45 27.34
C LYS A 88 0.90 -11.35 28.41
N PRO A 89 -0.11 -10.86 29.16
CA PRO A 89 -0.85 -11.73 30.08
C PRO A 89 -1.45 -12.88 29.28
N MET A 90 -1.29 -14.09 29.81
CA MET A 90 -1.84 -15.32 29.22
C MET A 90 -3.35 -15.34 29.31
#